data_AF-A0A928AG66-F1
#
_entry.id   AF-A0A928AG66-F1
#
_cell.length_a   1.000
_cell.length_b   1.000
_cell.length_c   1.000
_cell.angle_alpha   90.00
_cell.angle_beta   90.00
_cell.angle_gamma   90.00
#
_symmetry.space_group_name_H-M   'P 1'
#
loop_
_entity.id
_entity.type
_entity.pdbx_description
1 polymer ?
#
loop_
_entity_poly.entity_id
_entity_poly.type
_entity_poly.pdbx_seq_one_letter_code
_entity_poly.pdbx_strand_id
1 'polypeptide(L)'
;MEIKDFNEALYASSNGVVVERRKSIIVPILVLLAGMVLLVVNYFIENGSDANNLKSTLILIGGAVALVGVVMCGINIFGRGAPYHTGDKCFLVRKQYSFDRSQEKEVLKAVEAVDRLALDILEESDIASLSAVCYYSPRSRYCAMQAFAYEEFVFKSITELQVKQ
;
A
#
# COMPACT_ATOMS: atom_id res chain seq x y z
N MET A 1 -7.47 -19.85 -6.03
CA MET A 1 -6.45 -18.94 -5.51
C MET A 1 -7.14 -17.63 -5.17
N GLU A 2 -7.10 -17.22 -3.90
CA GLU A 2 -7.70 -15.98 -3.41
C GLU A 2 -6.77 -14.79 -3.68
N ILE A 3 -7.30 -13.56 -3.64
CA ILE A 3 -6.50 -12.32 -3.74
C ILE A 3 -5.36 -12.29 -2.70
N LYS A 4 -5.56 -12.94 -1.54
CA LYS A 4 -4.54 -13.05 -0.49
C LYS A 4 -3.34 -13.90 -0.93
N ASP A 5 -3.56 -14.92 -1.76
CA ASP A 5 -2.54 -15.83 -2.26
C ASP A 5 -1.69 -15.18 -3.37
N PHE A 6 -2.19 -14.11 -4.01
CA PHE A 6 -1.50 -13.42 -5.09
C PHE A 6 -0.11 -12.92 -4.70
N ASN A 7 0.03 -12.37 -3.50
CA ASN A 7 1.32 -11.90 -3.00
C ASN A 7 2.30 -13.07 -2.81
N GLU A 8 1.81 -14.22 -2.33
CA GLU A 8 2.65 -15.41 -2.12
C GLU A 8 3.09 -16.00 -3.47
N ALA A 9 2.20 -16.07 -4.46
CA ALA A 9 2.59 -16.48 -5.81
C ALA A 9 3.52 -15.47 -6.50
N LEU A 10 3.37 -14.17 -6.23
CA LEU A 10 4.30 -13.16 -6.73
C LEU A 10 5.71 -13.39 -6.18
N TYR A 11 5.84 -13.67 -4.89
CA TYR A 11 7.13 -13.99 -4.27
C TYR A 11 7.71 -15.31 -4.79
N ALA A 12 6.87 -16.33 -4.98
CA ALA A 12 7.31 -17.63 -5.49
C ALA A 12 7.73 -17.60 -6.97
N SER A 13 6.98 -16.88 -7.82
CA SER A 13 7.20 -16.80 -9.27
C SER A 13 8.39 -15.90 -9.64
N SER A 14 8.66 -14.87 -8.83
CA SER A 14 9.68 -13.86 -9.17
C SER A 14 11.13 -14.30 -8.91
N ASN A 15 11.40 -15.56 -8.54
CA ASN A 15 12.75 -16.14 -8.37
C ASN A 15 13.74 -15.24 -7.58
N GLY A 16 13.24 -14.53 -6.55
CA GLY A 16 14.03 -13.60 -5.72
C GLY A 16 14.15 -12.15 -6.24
N VAL A 17 13.55 -11.83 -7.39
CA VAL A 17 13.47 -10.46 -7.93
C VAL A 17 12.53 -9.59 -7.09
N VAL A 18 11.43 -10.15 -6.60
CA VAL A 18 10.51 -9.47 -5.68
C VAL A 18 10.56 -10.15 -4.31
N VAL A 19 10.85 -9.36 -3.28
CA VAL A 19 11.02 -9.84 -1.90
C VAL A 19 10.08 -9.06 -1.00
N GLU A 20 9.54 -9.71 0.03
CA GLU A 20 8.81 -9.02 1.09
C GLU A 20 9.80 -8.15 1.89
N ARG A 21 9.68 -6.83 1.80
CA ARG A 21 10.52 -5.90 2.56
C ARG A 21 9.66 -5.00 3.43
N ARG A 22 10.07 -4.85 4.69
CA ARG A 22 9.43 -3.90 5.61
C ARG A 22 9.85 -2.47 5.26
N LYS A 23 8.89 -1.54 5.27
CA LYS A 23 9.18 -0.11 5.09
C LYS A 23 10.03 0.40 6.27
N SER A 24 10.81 1.45 6.02
CA SER A 24 11.73 1.98 7.03
C SER A 24 10.97 2.56 8.22
N ILE A 25 11.36 2.16 9.44
CA ILE A 25 10.79 2.63 10.70
C ILE A 25 11.32 4.02 11.13
N ILE A 26 12.31 4.55 10.41
CA ILE A 26 12.99 5.80 10.77
C ILE A 26 12.01 6.98 10.78
N VAL A 27 11.16 7.10 9.76
CA VAL A 27 10.18 8.19 9.66
C VAL A 27 9.18 8.15 10.84
N PRO A 28 8.52 7.00 11.14
CA PRO A 28 7.68 6.87 12.32
C PRO A 28 8.37 7.31 13.63
N ILE A 29 9.62 6.90 13.84
CA ILE A 29 10.39 7.25 15.05
C ILE A 29 10.64 8.75 15.11
N LEU A 30 11.04 9.38 13.99
CA LEU A 30 11.28 10.83 13.94
C LEU A 30 10.00 11.62 14.27
N VAL A 31 8.85 11.19 13.75
CA VAL A 31 7.54 11.82 14.05
C VAL A 31 7.21 11.67 15.54
N LEU A 32 7.40 10.48 16.12
CA LEU A 32 7.17 10.24 17.54
C LEU A 32 8.06 11.12 18.42
N LEU A 33 9.35 11.20 18.09
CA LEU A 33 10.31 12.04 18.81
C LEU A 33 9.95 13.52 18.71
N ALA A 34 9.54 14.00 17.52
CA ALA A 34 9.11 15.38 17.34
C ALA A 34 7.91 15.73 18.23
N GLY A 35 6.91 14.85 18.32
CA GLY A 35 5.76 15.03 19.21
C GLY A 35 6.17 15.05 20.70
N MET A 36 7.04 14.14 21.11
CA MET A 36 7.57 14.10 22.48
C MET A 36 8.36 15.34 22.85
N VAL A 37 9.19 15.86 21.94
CA VAL A 37 9.95 17.09 22.15
C VAL A 37 9.02 18.28 22.42
N LEU A 38 7.91 18.41 21.68
CA LEU A 38 6.93 19.47 21.93
C LEU A 38 6.29 19.36 23.33
N LEU A 39 6.01 18.14 23.80
CA LEU A 39 5.49 17.90 25.15
C LEU A 39 6.52 18.22 26.25
N VAL A 40 7.80 17.89 26.01
CA VAL A 40 8.90 18.22 26.94
C VAL A 40 9.13 19.73 26.98
N VAL A 41 9.14 20.41 25.83
CA VAL A 41 9.25 21.88 25.77
C VAL A 41 8.09 22.53 26.52
N ASN A 42 6.87 22.00 26.37
CA ASN A 42 5.70 22.48 27.12
C ASN A 42 5.88 22.39 28.65
N TYR A 43 6.57 21.35 29.14
CA TYR A 43 6.86 21.20 30.58
C TYR A 43 7.76 22.32 31.13
N PHE A 44 8.70 22.84 30.32
CA PHE A 44 9.63 23.90 30.72
C PHE A 44 9.05 25.32 30.65
N ILE A 45 7.86 25.52 30.07
CA ILE A 45 7.24 26.85 29.96
C ILE A 45 6.68 27.25 31.34
N GLU A 46 7.03 28.44 31.82
CA GLU A 46 6.51 29.00 33.09
C GLU A 46 5.01 29.36 32.99
N ASN A 47 4.32 29.35 34.13
CA ASN A 47 2.89 29.63 34.20
C ASN A 47 2.63 31.14 34.19
N GLY A 48 2.30 31.70 33.02
CA GLY A 48 1.77 33.05 32.85
C GLY A 48 0.35 33.03 32.26
N SER A 49 -0.45 34.08 32.49
CA SER A 49 -1.83 34.17 31.96
C SER A 49 -1.91 34.01 30.44
N ASP A 50 -0.91 34.55 29.72
CA ASP A 50 -0.81 34.49 28.26
C ASP A 50 -0.22 33.16 27.75
N ALA A 51 0.40 32.38 28.65
CA ALA A 51 1.02 31.09 28.33
C ALA A 51 0.03 29.92 28.35
N ASN A 52 -1.18 30.09 28.92
CA ASN A 52 -2.16 29.01 29.06
C ASN A 52 -2.66 28.50 27.69
N ASN A 53 -3.03 29.41 26.78
CA ASN A 53 -3.44 29.03 25.43
C ASN A 53 -2.29 28.34 24.67
N LEU A 54 -1.07 28.87 24.82
CA LEU A 54 0.13 28.29 24.19
C LEU A 54 0.43 26.88 24.71
N LYS A 55 0.33 26.65 26.02
CA LYS A 55 0.50 25.34 26.64
C LYS A 55 -0.56 24.34 26.15
N SER A 56 -1.82 24.73 26.15
CA SER A 56 -2.90 23.88 25.64
C SER A 56 -2.70 23.54 24.16
N THR A 57 -2.28 24.50 23.33
CA THR A 57 -1.96 24.24 21.91
C THR A 57 -0.76 23.30 21.76
N LEU A 58 0.31 23.48 22.53
CA LEU A 58 1.49 22.62 22.49
C LEU A 58 1.18 21.18 22.93
N ILE A 59 0.36 21.01 23.97
CA ILE A 59 -0.10 19.69 24.41
C ILE A 59 -0.93 19.03 23.31
N LEU A 60 -1.84 19.77 22.69
CA LEU A 60 -2.72 19.23 21.65
C LEU A 60 -1.91 18.81 20.41
N ILE A 61 -1.05 19.70 19.89
CA ILE A 61 -0.25 19.42 18.69
C ILE A 61 0.80 18.35 18.99
N GLY A 62 1.56 18.50 20.09
CA GLY A 62 2.59 17.54 20.49
C GLY A 62 2.01 16.15 20.75
N GLY A 63 0.87 16.08 21.45
CA GLY A 63 0.14 14.84 21.70
C GLY A 63 -0.38 14.19 20.42
N ALA A 64 -0.99 14.97 19.51
CA ALA A 64 -1.45 14.46 18.23
C ALA A 64 -0.30 13.92 17.36
N VAL A 65 0.81 14.66 17.27
CA VAL A 65 2.00 14.24 16.52
C VAL A 65 2.62 12.98 17.11
N ALA A 66 2.75 12.91 18.45
CA ALA A 66 3.27 11.72 19.12
C ALA A 66 2.37 10.50 18.87
N LEU A 67 1.05 10.67 18.94
CA LEU A 67 0.08 9.61 18.67
C LEU A 67 0.16 9.10 17.22
N VAL A 68 0.30 10.01 16.25
CA VAL A 68 0.54 9.63 14.83
C VAL A 68 1.83 8.81 14.71
N GLY A 69 2.91 9.23 15.37
CA GLY A 69 4.17 8.49 15.40
C GLY A 69 4.02 7.07 15.96
N VAL A 70 3.27 6.91 17.06
CA VAL A 70 2.97 5.60 17.66
C VAL A 70 2.19 4.70 16.71
N VAL A 71 1.12 5.23 16.08
CA VAL A 71 0.31 4.48 15.12
C VAL A 71 1.16 4.03 13.92
N MET A 72 1.99 4.93 13.37
CA MET A 72 2.90 4.61 12.28
C MET A 72 3.94 3.55 12.67
N CYS A 73 4.49 3.61 13.89
CA CYS A 73 5.38 2.58 14.43
C CYS A 73 4.66 1.24 14.52
N GLY A 74 3.43 1.21 15.05
CA GLY A 74 2.61 0.01 15.14
C GLY A 74 2.37 -0.62 13.76
N ILE A 75 1.96 0.18 12.77
CA ILE A 75 1.76 -0.28 11.39
C ILE A 75 3.06 -0.82 10.79
N ASN A 76 4.21 -0.21 11.05
CA ASN A 76 5.48 -0.71 10.51
C ASN A 76 5.98 -1.98 11.24
N ILE A 77 5.78 -2.10 12.55
CA ILE A 77 6.25 -3.23 13.36
C ILE A 77 5.36 -4.46 13.17
N PHE A 78 4.05 -4.26 13.12
CA PHE A 78 3.06 -5.34 13.05
C PHE A 78 2.49 -5.53 11.64
N GLY A 79 2.69 -4.57 10.73
CA GLY A 79 2.31 -4.72 9.33
C GLY A 79 3.16 -5.77 8.62
N ARG A 80 2.52 -6.49 7.69
CA ARG A 80 3.21 -7.32 6.70
C ARG A 80 4.08 -6.44 5.80
N GLY A 81 5.22 -6.97 5.36
CA GLY A 81 6.09 -6.27 4.44
C GLY A 81 5.38 -6.00 3.11
N ALA A 82 5.86 -4.98 2.39
CA ALA A 82 5.37 -4.66 1.06
C ALA A 82 6.25 -5.34 0.01
N PRO A 83 5.70 -5.72 -1.15
CA PRO A 83 6.50 -6.28 -2.24
C PRO A 83 7.56 -5.27 -2.70
N TYR A 84 8.82 -5.67 -2.65
CA TYR A 84 9.97 -4.84 -2.99
C TYR A 84 10.75 -5.47 -4.13
N HIS A 85 10.94 -4.70 -5.20
CA HIS A 85 11.70 -5.13 -6.35
C HIS A 85 13.20 -4.90 -6.11
N THR A 86 13.98 -5.98 -6.03
CA THR A 86 15.41 -5.95 -5.72
C THR A 86 16.24 -5.28 -6.81
N GLY A 87 15.89 -5.49 -8.10
CA GLY A 87 16.57 -4.86 -9.24
C GLY A 87 16.48 -3.33 -9.21
N ASP A 88 15.26 -2.79 -9.24
CA ASP A 88 15.00 -1.34 -9.21
C ASP A 88 15.17 -0.67 -7.83
N LYS A 89 15.36 -1.47 -6.78
CA LYS A 89 15.43 -1.02 -5.38
C LYS A 89 14.22 -0.17 -4.97
N CYS A 90 13.02 -0.52 -5.42
CA CYS A 90 11.79 0.20 -5.10
C CYS A 90 10.66 -0.71 -4.63
N PHE A 91 9.73 -0.15 -3.86
CA PHE A 91 8.48 -0.81 -3.51
C PHE A 91 7.56 -0.83 -4.73
N LEU A 92 6.92 -1.97 -4.99
CA LEU A 92 5.95 -2.10 -6.06
C LEU A 92 4.65 -1.40 -5.67
N VAL A 93 4.05 -0.72 -6.63
CA VAL A 93 2.75 -0.06 -6.44
C VAL A 93 1.66 -1.07 -6.76
N ARG A 94 0.78 -1.31 -5.79
CA ARG A 94 -0.44 -2.10 -5.99
C ARG A 94 -1.52 -1.20 -6.59
N LYS A 95 -2.13 -1.61 -7.69
CA LYS A 95 -3.40 -1.05 -8.16
C LYS A 95 -4.39 -2.19 -8.38
N GLN A 96 -5.61 -2.00 -7.90
CA GLN A 96 -6.70 -2.94 -8.06
C GLN A 96 -7.79 -2.23 -8.84
N TYR A 97 -8.26 -2.89 -9.88
CA TYR A 97 -9.36 -2.44 -10.72
C TYR A 97 -10.57 -3.33 -10.47
N SER A 98 -11.74 -2.73 -10.59
CA SER A 98 -13.03 -3.40 -10.48
C SER A 98 -13.81 -3.20 -11.77
N PHE A 99 -14.25 -4.29 -12.37
CA PHE A 99 -14.94 -4.30 -13.66
C PHE A 99 -16.22 -5.12 -13.59
N ASP A 100 -17.09 -4.86 -14.56
CA ASP A 100 -18.29 -5.66 -14.78
C ASP A 100 -17.95 -6.96 -15.55
N ARG A 101 -18.80 -7.99 -15.43
CA ARG A 101 -18.61 -9.27 -16.12
C ARG A 101 -18.68 -9.14 -17.65
N SER A 102 -19.38 -8.13 -18.17
CA SER A 102 -19.45 -7.85 -19.61
C SER A 102 -18.08 -7.57 -20.24
N GLN A 103 -17.12 -7.03 -19.48
CA GLN A 103 -15.78 -6.65 -19.93
C GLN A 103 -14.73 -7.76 -19.75
N GLU A 104 -15.12 -8.96 -19.33
CA GLU A 104 -14.22 -10.07 -19.00
C GLU A 104 -13.19 -10.36 -20.10
N LYS A 105 -13.63 -10.38 -21.36
CA LYS A 105 -12.73 -10.65 -22.51
C LYS A 105 -11.64 -9.58 -22.67
N GLU A 106 -11.98 -8.31 -22.43
CA GLU A 106 -11.04 -7.20 -22.58
C GLU A 106 -10.04 -7.17 -21.43
N VAL A 107 -10.51 -7.44 -20.21
CA VAL A 107 -9.67 -7.54 -19.02
C VAL A 107 -8.70 -8.72 -19.12
N LEU A 108 -9.18 -9.90 -19.55
CA LEU A 108 -8.33 -11.07 -19.76
C LEU A 108 -7.22 -10.77 -20.78
N LYS A 109 -7.58 -10.17 -21.92
CA LYS A 109 -6.63 -9.78 -22.96
C LYS A 109 -5.59 -8.78 -22.44
N ALA A 110 -6.01 -7.80 -21.65
CA ALA A 110 -5.12 -6.80 -21.06
C ALA A 110 -4.15 -7.43 -20.02
N VAL A 111 -4.64 -8.37 -19.21
CA VAL A 111 -3.83 -9.09 -18.23
C VAL A 111 -2.83 -10.03 -18.89
N GLU A 112 -3.24 -10.78 -19.93
CA GLU A 112 -2.35 -11.63 -20.74
C GLU A 112 -1.26 -10.81 -21.45
N ALA A 113 -1.59 -9.63 -21.97
CA ALA A 113 -0.63 -8.71 -22.57
C ALA A 113 0.25 -7.98 -21.54
N VAL A 114 -0.09 -8.08 -20.25
CA VAL A 114 0.48 -7.29 -19.15
C VAL A 114 0.46 -5.79 -19.48
N ASP A 115 -0.68 -5.32 -20.00
CA ASP A 115 -0.89 -3.94 -20.42
C ASP A 115 -1.74 -3.17 -19.41
N ARG A 116 -1.05 -2.40 -18.57
CA ARG A 116 -1.66 -1.56 -17.54
C ARG A 116 -2.45 -0.40 -18.13
N LEU A 117 -2.01 0.12 -19.26
CA LEU A 117 -2.67 1.26 -19.87
C LEU A 117 -4.01 0.84 -20.46
N ALA A 118 -4.09 -0.37 -21.01
CA ALA A 118 -5.36 -0.95 -21.44
C ALA A 118 -6.36 -1.07 -20.28
N LEU A 119 -5.92 -1.48 -19.09
CA LEU A 119 -6.76 -1.53 -17.89
C LEU A 119 -7.17 -0.14 -17.37
N ASP A 120 -6.31 0.87 -17.52
CA ASP A 120 -6.62 2.26 -17.11
C ASP A 120 -7.69 2.93 -18.00
N ILE A 121 -7.89 2.43 -19.23
CA ILE A 121 -8.86 2.98 -20.19
C ILE A 121 -10.26 2.38 -19.98
N LEU A 122 -10.34 1.17 -19.44
CA LEU A 122 -11.62 0.48 -19.20
C LEU A 122 -12.42 1.20 -18.11
N GLU A 123 -13.73 1.24 -18.30
CA GLU A 123 -14.64 1.86 -17.34
C GLU A 123 -14.73 0.99 -16.08
N GLU A 124 -14.30 1.54 -14.94
CA GLU A 124 -14.42 0.86 -13.66
C GLU A 124 -15.91 0.77 -13.26
N SER A 125 -16.30 -0.39 -12.73
CA SER A 125 -17.65 -0.64 -12.24
C SER A 125 -17.69 -0.50 -10.72
N ASP A 126 -18.73 0.17 -10.21
CA ASP A 126 -19.04 0.23 -8.78
C ASP A 126 -19.45 -1.15 -8.22
N ILE A 127 -19.92 -2.06 -9.07
CA ILE A 127 -20.32 -3.43 -8.71
C ILE A 127 -19.26 -4.40 -9.24
N ALA A 128 -18.28 -4.71 -8.39
CA ALA A 128 -17.11 -5.52 -8.73
C ALA A 128 -17.48 -7.00 -8.95
N SER A 129 -17.86 -7.36 -10.18
CA SER A 129 -18.03 -8.75 -10.61
C SER A 129 -16.69 -9.37 -11.02
N LEU A 130 -15.76 -8.54 -11.48
CA LEU A 130 -14.44 -8.90 -11.94
C LEU A 130 -13.42 -7.95 -11.30
N SER A 131 -12.25 -8.44 -10.90
CA SER A 131 -11.17 -7.60 -10.39
C SER A 131 -9.84 -7.95 -11.03
N ALA A 132 -9.08 -6.95 -11.46
CA ALA A 132 -7.70 -7.13 -11.88
C ALA A 132 -6.78 -6.49 -10.84
N VAL A 133 -5.78 -7.24 -10.38
CA VAL A 133 -4.76 -6.71 -9.47
C VAL A 133 -3.44 -6.64 -10.22
N CYS A 134 -2.79 -5.47 -10.18
CA CYS A 134 -1.47 -5.28 -10.73
C CYS A 134 -0.48 -4.77 -9.68
N TYR A 135 0.74 -5.27 -9.76
CA TYR A 135 1.92 -4.68 -9.14
C TYR A 135 2.83 -4.17 -10.24
N TYR A 136 3.26 -2.92 -10.14
CA TYR A 136 4.22 -2.37 -11.10
C TYR A 136 5.32 -1.58 -10.41
N SER A 137 6.49 -1.58 -11.05
CA SER A 137 7.59 -0.69 -10.67
C SER A 137 7.38 0.66 -11.33
N PRO A 138 7.48 1.79 -10.60
CA PRO A 138 7.47 3.11 -11.21
C PRO A 138 8.77 3.44 -11.96
N ARG A 139 9.82 2.61 -11.83
CA ARG A 139 11.15 2.86 -12.41
C ARG A 139 11.48 1.99 -13.61
N SER A 140 10.87 0.82 -13.72
CA SER A 140 11.10 -0.12 -14.82
C SER A 140 9.81 -0.54 -15.48
N ARG A 141 9.92 -1.42 -16.48
CA ARG A 141 8.78 -2.08 -17.11
C ARG A 141 8.28 -3.29 -16.33
N TYR A 142 8.80 -3.52 -15.12
CA TYR A 142 8.33 -4.59 -14.27
C TYR A 142 6.85 -4.41 -13.96
N CYS A 143 6.04 -5.38 -14.38
CA CYS A 143 4.64 -5.43 -14.06
C CYS A 143 4.20 -6.88 -13.89
N ALA A 144 3.46 -7.15 -12.82
CA ALA A 144 2.82 -8.43 -12.56
C ALA A 144 1.32 -8.22 -12.45
N MET A 145 0.54 -9.06 -13.12
CA MET A 145 -0.91 -8.93 -13.21
C MET A 145 -1.61 -10.26 -13.03
N GLN A 146 -2.80 -10.21 -12.43
CA GLN A 146 -3.73 -11.34 -12.40
C GLN A 146 -5.18 -10.84 -12.33
N ALA A 147 -6.08 -11.54 -13.02
CA ALA A 147 -7.52 -11.30 -12.99
C ALA A 147 -8.23 -12.32 -12.08
N PHE A 148 -9.27 -11.84 -11.40
CA PHE A 148 -10.11 -12.57 -10.48
C PHE A 148 -11.58 -12.34 -10.83
N ALA A 149 -12.40 -13.39 -10.86
CA ALA A 149 -13.85 -13.28 -10.96
C ALA A 149 -14.48 -13.54 -9.61
N TYR A 150 -15.56 -12.82 -9.33
CA TYR A 150 -16.41 -13.10 -8.18
C TYR A 150 -17.36 -14.25 -8.53
N GLU A 151 -17.05 -15.45 -8.05
CA GLU A 151 -17.89 -16.64 -8.24
C GLU A 151 -18.12 -17.33 -6.89
N GLU A 152 -19.37 -17.73 -6.62
CA GLU A 152 -19.74 -18.43 -5.38
C GLU A 152 -19.33 -17.68 -4.10
N PHE A 153 -19.51 -16.36 -4.08
CA PHE A 153 -19.15 -15.45 -2.97
C PHE A 153 -17.64 -15.33 -2.67
N VAL A 154 -16.76 -15.79 -3.57
CA VAL A 154 -15.30 -15.69 -3.41
C VAL A 154 -14.66 -15.21 -4.71
N PHE A 155 -13.64 -14.35 -4.60
CA PHE A 155 -12.81 -13.99 -5.77
C PHE A 155 -11.86 -15.13 -6.12
N LYS A 156 -12.09 -15.79 -7.25
CA LYS A 156 -11.24 -16.86 -7.78
C LYS A 156 -10.42 -16.33 -8.95
N SER A 157 -9.13 -16.68 -8.99
CA SER A 157 -8.24 -16.38 -10.11
C SER A 157 -8.77 -17.02 -11.41
N ILE A 158 -8.89 -16.21 -12.46
CA ILE A 158 -9.27 -16.68 -13.81
C ILE A 158 -8.04 -16.85 -14.69
N THR A 159 -6.98 -16.08 -14.43
CA THR A 159 -5.71 -16.12 -15.14
C THR A 159 -4.58 -16.61 -14.22
N GLU A 160 -3.56 -17.20 -14.82
CA GLU A 160 -2.27 -17.37 -14.16
C GLU A 160 -1.59 -16.01 -13.95
N LEU A 161 -0.65 -15.96 -13.00
CA LEU A 161 0.15 -14.76 -12.74
C LEU A 161 1.01 -14.44 -13.97
N GLN A 162 0.72 -13.32 -14.64
CA GLN A 162 1.50 -12.84 -15.77
C GLN A 162 2.52 -11.83 -15.29
N VAL A 163 3.80 -12.00 -15.67
CA VAL A 163 4.90 -11.11 -15.27
C VAL A 163 5.65 -10.65 -16.51
N LYS A 164 5.85 -9.34 -16.61
CA LYS A 164 6.68 -8.67 -17.60
C LYS A 164 7.85 -8.02 -16.86
N GLN A 165 9.08 -8.31 -17.27
CA GLN A 165 10.32 -7.77 -16.68
C GLN A 165 11.08 -6.95 -17.73
#